data_AF-F5J1B8-F1
#
_entry.id   AF-F5J1B8-F1
#
_cell.length_a   1.000
_cell.length_b   1.000
_cell.length_c   1.000
_cell.angle_alpha   90.00
_cell.angle_beta   90.00
_cell.angle_gamma   90.00
#
_symmetry.space_group_name_H-M   'P 1'
#
loop_
_entity.id
_entity.type
_entity.pdbx_description
1 polymer ?
#
loop_
_entity_poly.entity_id
_entity_poly.type
_entity_poly.pdbx_seq_one_letter_code
_entity_poly.pdbx_strand_id
1 'polypeptide(L)' 'MSTNHTPQNCGMDMEKEPEAGICKVCGCIDDHACYDPDYGPCWWTDETYTLCSHCAGPEDPDSLAALRLIEKEEDVW' A
#
# COMPACT_ATOMS: atom_id res chain seq x y z
N MET A 1 41.99 -21.91 23.16
CA MET A 1 40.91 -22.90 23.00
C MET A 1 39.93 -22.27 22.02
N SER A 2 40.06 -22.64 20.75
CA SER A 2 39.23 -22.12 19.66
C SER A 2 37.87 -22.79 19.71
N THR A 3 36.78 -22.03 19.85
CA THR A 3 35.48 -22.49 19.39
C THR A 3 35.26 -21.93 18.00
N ASN A 4 35.32 -22.82 17.02
CA ASN A 4 34.94 -22.58 15.64
C ASN A 4 33.49 -22.07 15.60
N HIS A 5 33.31 -20.78 15.31
CA HIS A 5 32.02 -20.29 14.80
C HIS A 5 32.07 -20.40 13.28
N THR A 6 31.50 -21.48 12.77
CA THR A 6 31.18 -21.67 11.35
C THR A 6 30.22 -20.57 10.89
N PRO A 7 30.36 -20.07 9.65
CA PRO A 7 29.80 -18.79 9.22
C PRO A 7 28.28 -18.90 8.99
N GLN A 8 27.54 -17.89 9.43
CA GLN A 8 26.19 -17.68 8.94
C GLN A 8 26.29 -17.06 7.55
N ASN A 9 26.32 -17.90 6.51
CA ASN A 9 26.07 -17.43 5.16
C ASN A 9 25.33 -18.52 4.38
N CYS A 10 23.99 -18.49 4.42
CA CYS A 10 23.13 -19.20 3.47
C CYS A 10 21.90 -18.32 3.22
N GLY A 11 21.96 -17.50 2.17
CA GLY A 11 20.88 -16.62 1.78
C GLY A 11 19.67 -17.36 1.21
N MET A 12 18.55 -16.66 1.22
CA MET A 12 17.72 -16.47 0.04
C MET A 12 17.24 -15.03 0.11
N ASP A 13 17.70 -14.20 -0.82
CA ASP A 13 16.88 -13.19 -1.50
C ASP A 13 15.62 -13.88 -2.02
N MET A 14 14.75 -14.27 -1.08
CA MET A 14 13.40 -14.66 -1.39
C MET A 14 12.79 -13.38 -1.92
N GLU A 15 12.59 -13.30 -3.22
CA GLU A 15 11.67 -12.35 -3.84
C GLU A 15 10.37 -12.49 -3.04
N LYS A 16 10.23 -11.64 -2.02
CA LYS A 16 9.09 -11.66 -1.13
C LYS A 16 7.96 -11.16 -2.00
N GLU A 17 7.26 -12.11 -2.63
CA GLU A 17 6.02 -11.82 -3.31
C GLU A 17 5.23 -10.91 -2.38
N PRO A 18 4.79 -9.74 -2.88
CA PRO A 18 4.16 -8.78 -2.01
C PRO A 18 2.95 -9.48 -1.38
N GLU A 19 2.87 -9.42 -0.04
CA GLU A 19 1.79 -10.07 0.70
C GLU A 19 0.47 -9.38 0.30
N ALA A 20 -0.22 -9.96 -0.67
CA ALA A 20 -1.49 -9.45 -1.18
C ALA A 20 -2.48 -9.30 -0.02
N GLY A 21 -3.23 -8.20 -0.03
CA GLY A 21 -4.16 -7.82 1.03
C GLY A 21 -3.54 -6.99 2.15
N ILE A 22 -2.27 -6.56 2.03
CA ILE A 22 -1.63 -5.61 2.96
C ILE A 22 -1.07 -4.44 2.17
N CYS A 23 -1.46 -3.21 2.55
CA CYS A 23 -0.90 -2.02 1.91
C CYS A 23 0.60 -1.88 2.24
N LYS A 24 1.45 -1.82 1.21
CA LYS A 24 2.90 -1.67 1.36
C LYS A 24 3.36 -0.34 1.95
N VAL A 25 2.46 0.65 2.04
CA VAL A 25 2.76 1.99 2.56
C VAL A 25 2.29 2.15 4.01
N CYS A 26 1.01 1.88 4.29
CA CYS A 26 0.42 2.08 5.62
C CYS A 26 0.13 0.78 6.39
N GLY A 27 0.19 -0.38 5.75
CA GLY A 27 -0.09 -1.67 6.37
C GLY A 27 -1.57 -1.96 6.62
N CYS A 28 -2.50 -1.17 6.07
CA CYS A 28 -3.92 -1.47 6.21
C CYS A 28 -4.28 -2.78 5.50
N ILE A 29 -5.34 -3.41 5.99
CA ILE A 29 -5.97 -4.62 5.44
C ILE A 29 -7.48 -4.37 5.32
N ASP A 30 -8.24 -5.25 4.67
CA ASP A 30 -9.70 -5.05 4.48
C ASP A 30 -10.46 -4.78 5.79
N ASP A 31 -10.18 -5.55 6.85
CA ASP A 31 -10.84 -5.40 8.16
C ASP A 31 -10.37 -4.17 8.96
N HIS A 32 -9.22 -3.59 8.60
CA HIS A 32 -8.60 -2.44 9.25
C HIS A 32 -8.16 -1.40 8.22
N ALA A 33 -9.10 -1.03 7.36
CA ALA A 33 -8.90 -0.03 6.32
C ALA A 33 -8.59 1.37 6.90
N CYS A 34 -7.77 2.14 6.18
CA CYS A 34 -7.68 3.58 6.44
C CYS A 34 -9.05 4.22 6.23
N TYR A 35 -9.40 5.23 7.04
CA TYR A 35 -10.69 5.90 6.94
C TYR A 35 -10.51 7.33 6.45
N ASP A 36 -11.25 7.67 5.40
CA ASP A 36 -11.38 9.02 4.87
C ASP A 36 -12.76 9.60 5.24
N PRO A 37 -12.84 10.85 5.71
CA PRO A 37 -14.12 11.45 6.10
C PRO A 37 -15.10 11.62 4.93
N ASP A 38 -14.60 11.79 3.71
CA ASP A 38 -15.40 12.10 2.53
C ASP A 38 -15.77 10.81 1.76
N TYR A 39 -14.83 9.86 1.69
CA TYR A 39 -14.97 8.63 0.89
C TYR A 39 -15.13 7.33 1.69
N GLY A 40 -15.01 7.39 3.01
CA GLY A 40 -15.12 6.22 3.88
C GLY A 40 -13.86 5.35 3.91
N PRO A 41 -13.97 4.02 4.12
CA PRO A 41 -12.82 3.13 4.17
C PRO A 41 -12.09 3.07 2.82
N CYS A 42 -10.76 3.01 2.84
CA CYS A 42 -9.95 2.87 1.64
C CYS A 42 -10.21 1.51 0.94
N TRP A 43 -9.94 1.48 -0.36
CA TRP A 43 -10.01 0.28 -1.20
C TRP A 43 -8.64 -0.02 -1.81
N TRP A 44 -8.47 -1.19 -2.41
CA TRP A 44 -7.27 -1.54 -3.18
C TRP A 44 -7.31 -0.87 -4.56
N THR A 45 -6.22 -0.22 -4.97
CA THR A 45 -6.12 0.44 -6.30
C THR A 45 -5.36 -0.37 -7.33
N ASP A 46 -4.59 -1.37 -6.89
CA ASP A 46 -3.87 -2.28 -7.77
C ASP A 46 -4.45 -3.69 -7.74
N GLU A 47 -4.31 -4.43 -8.85
CA GLU A 47 -4.76 -5.83 -8.94
C GLU A 47 -3.98 -6.76 -8.00
N THR A 48 -2.80 -6.34 -7.54
CA THR A 48 -1.97 -7.09 -6.60
C THR A 48 -2.44 -6.95 -5.15
N TYR A 49 -3.39 -6.06 -4.88
CA TYR A 49 -3.88 -5.73 -3.52
C TYR A 49 -2.74 -5.37 -2.56
N THR A 50 -1.82 -4.52 -3.02
CA THR A 50 -0.64 -4.07 -2.27
C THR A 50 -0.63 -2.57 -2.02
N LEU A 51 -1.53 -1.83 -2.66
CA LEU A 51 -1.65 -0.38 -2.51
C LEU A 51 -3.11 0.01 -2.28
N CYS A 52 -3.37 0.83 -1.26
CA CYS A 52 -4.71 1.33 -0.96
C CYS A 52 -4.92 2.74 -1.50
N SER A 53 -6.18 3.10 -1.72
CA SER A 53 -6.58 4.38 -2.33
C SER A 53 -6.16 5.61 -1.52
N HIS A 54 -5.98 5.45 -0.21
CA HIS A 54 -5.47 6.52 0.65
C HIS A 54 -3.97 6.78 0.43
N CYS A 55 -3.19 5.75 0.11
CA CYS A 55 -1.74 5.85 -0.09
C CYS A 55 -1.34 5.98 -1.56
N ALA A 56 -2.23 5.62 -2.48
CA ALA A 56 -2.01 5.80 -3.91
C ALA A 56 -1.88 7.30 -4.27
N GLY A 57 -0.98 7.60 -5.21
CA GLY A 57 -0.72 8.95 -5.69
C GLY A 57 -1.76 9.42 -6.72
N PRO A 58 -1.82 10.72 -7.04
CA PRO A 58 -2.81 11.29 -7.97
C PRO A 58 -2.70 10.77 -9.41
N GLU A 59 -1.60 10.11 -9.78
CA GLU A 59 -1.45 9.40 -11.05
C GLU A 59 -2.32 8.12 -11.14
N ASP A 60 -2.74 7.59 -9.99
CA ASP A 60 -3.65 6.45 -9.89
C ASP A 60 -5.08 7.00 -9.84
N PRO A 61 -5.92 6.73 -10.86
CA PRO A 61 -7.27 7.29 -10.96
C PRO A 61 -8.20 6.81 -9.85
N ASP A 62 -7.88 5.68 -9.21
CA ASP A 62 -8.63 5.11 -8.10
C ASP A 62 -8.10 5.58 -6.74
N SER A 63 -7.11 6.48 -6.71
CA SER A 63 -6.63 7.10 -5.48
C SER A 63 -7.57 8.19 -4.97
N LEU A 64 -7.59 8.37 -3.65
CA LEU A 64 -8.22 9.54 -3.03
C LEU A 64 -7.56 10.85 -3.47
N ALA A 65 -6.27 10.81 -3.82
CA ALA A 65 -5.56 11.96 -4.34
C ALA A 65 -6.13 12.40 -5.71
N ALA A 66 -6.43 11.46 -6.60
CA ALA A 66 -7.03 11.74 -7.91
C ALA A 66 -8.49 12.20 -7.78
N LEU A 67 -9.31 11.52 -6.97
CA LEU A 67 -10.72 11.87 -6.77
C LEU A 67 -10.88 13.31 -6.25
N ARG A 68 -10.05 13.71 -5.28
CA ARG A 68 -10.05 15.09 -4.75
C ARG A 68 -9.59 16.15 -5.74
N LEU A 69 -8.82 15.79 -6.76
CA LEU A 69 -8.46 16.73 -7.82
C LEU A 69 -9.62 16.93 -8.79
N ILE A 70 -10.36 15.86 -9.10
CA ILE A 70 -11.55 15.91 -9.96
C ILE A 70 -12.65 16.75 -9.30
N GLU A 71 -12.97 16.50 -8.03
CA GLU A 71 -14.00 17.28 -7.31
C GLU A 71 -13.66 18.77 -7.23
N LYS A 72 -12.39 19.10 -6.95
CA LYS A 72 -11.94 20.49 -6.95
C LYS A 72 -12.10 21.19 -8.29
N GLU A 73 -12.19 20.45 -9.39
CA GLU A 73 -12.42 21.00 -10.72
C GLU A 73 -13.93 21.23 -10.99
N GLU A 74 -14.80 20.41 -10.38
CA GLU A 74 -16.26 20.55 -10.49
C GLU A 74 -16.83 21.71 -9.64
N ASP A 75 -16.19 22.08 -8.53
CA ASP A 75 -16.55 23.24 -7.69
C ASP A 75 -16.19 24.61 -8.30
N VAL A 76 -15.62 24.65 -9.51
CA VAL A 76 -15.16 25.89 -10.19
C VAL A 76 -16.25 26.52 -11.08
N TRP A 77 -17.47 25.98 -11.10
CA TRP A 77 -18.59 26.51 -11.91
C TRP A 77 -19.55 27.43 -11.14
#